data_AF-A0A525PRR5-F1
#
_entry.id   AF-A0A525PRR5-F1
#
_cell.length_a   1.000
_cell.length_b   1.000
_cell.length_c   1.000
_cell.angle_alpha   90.00
_cell.angle_beta   90.00
_cell.angle_gamma   90.00
#
_symmetry.space_group_name_H-M   'P 1'
#
loop_
_entity.id
_entity.type
_entity.pdbx_description
1 polymer ?
#
loop_
_entity_poly.entity_id
_entity_poly.type
_entity_poly.pdbx_seq_one_letter_code
_entity_poly.pdbx_strand_id
1 'polypeptide(L)'
;MMDTKFVKDVQMAGWSIQAVSEDAVIGKCPSAGCNLHAQLQPGAAIPAVDPGCRRNPIDAKIKTYDDIRRAFRKRRENLLLTIRELEEVAGLEPDLLAKVERDGTKKIPNVQTLLDWAGALGFELALRPVPMTPLALRTIVETRDKSAARTKRMTLETGAAEKKQIQNDNWRHTTCI
;
A
#
# COMPACT_ATOMS: atom_id res chain seq x y z
N MET A 1 -9.34 -19.35 39.76
CA MET A 1 -10.27 -19.28 38.62
C MET A 1 -10.30 -17.84 38.12
N MET A 2 -10.04 -17.62 36.83
CA MET A 2 -9.94 -16.27 36.25
C MET A 2 -11.26 -15.49 36.39
N ASP A 3 -11.17 -14.22 36.79
CA ASP A 3 -12.33 -13.34 36.90
C ASP A 3 -12.84 -12.92 35.51
N THR A 4 -14.10 -13.28 35.21
CA THR A 4 -14.77 -12.91 33.95
C THR A 4 -14.89 -11.40 33.76
N LYS A 5 -14.87 -10.59 34.84
CA LYS A 5 -14.85 -9.14 34.74
C LYS A 5 -13.53 -8.63 34.13
N PHE A 6 -12.40 -9.16 34.59
CA PHE A 6 -11.09 -8.79 34.07
C PHE A 6 -10.94 -9.14 32.58
N VAL A 7 -11.41 -10.32 32.17
CA VAL A 7 -11.40 -10.74 30.76
C VAL A 7 -12.21 -9.77 29.87
N LYS A 8 -13.37 -9.28 30.37
CA LYS A 8 -14.17 -8.26 29.69
C LYS A 8 -13.46 -6.92 29.62
N ASP A 9 -12.81 -6.49 30.70
CA ASP A 9 -12.04 -5.25 30.74
C ASP A 9 -10.89 -5.28 29.73
N VAL A 10 -10.22 -6.43 29.56
CA VAL A 10 -9.19 -6.66 28.53
C VAL A 10 -9.74 -6.53 27.11
N GLN A 11 -10.92 -7.10 26.84
CA GLN A 11 -11.58 -6.94 25.52
C GLN A 11 -12.04 -5.50 25.28
N MET A 12 -12.58 -4.84 26.30
CA MET A 12 -12.99 -3.43 26.22
C MET A 12 -11.81 -2.49 25.98
N ALA A 13 -10.62 -2.85 26.48
CA ALA A 13 -9.37 -2.18 26.17
C ALA A 13 -8.83 -2.50 24.76
N GLY A 14 -9.56 -3.27 23.95
CA GLY A 14 -9.29 -3.50 22.52
C GLY A 14 -8.32 -4.64 22.19
N TRP A 15 -8.01 -5.51 23.16
CA TRP A 15 -7.19 -6.70 22.91
C TRP A 15 -7.99 -7.87 22.35
N SER A 16 -7.41 -8.61 21.41
CA SER A 16 -7.93 -9.91 20.97
C SER A 16 -7.39 -11.01 21.87
N ILE A 17 -8.24 -11.68 22.63
CA ILE A 17 -7.83 -12.75 23.55
C ILE A 17 -7.36 -13.97 22.74
N GLN A 18 -6.14 -14.43 23.01
CA GLN A 18 -5.57 -15.64 22.41
C GLN A 18 -5.59 -16.83 23.36
N ALA A 19 -5.31 -16.58 24.65
CA ALA A 19 -5.33 -17.61 25.69
C ALA A 19 -5.65 -17.00 27.06
N VAL A 20 -6.20 -17.82 27.95
CA VAL A 20 -6.54 -17.44 29.33
C VAL A 20 -6.01 -18.53 30.27
N SER A 21 -5.23 -18.14 31.27
CA SER A 21 -4.78 -18.99 32.38
C SER A 21 -5.50 -18.59 33.69
N GLU A 22 -5.14 -19.20 34.82
CA GLU A 22 -5.71 -18.84 36.12
C GLU A 22 -5.29 -17.44 36.60
N ASP A 23 -4.14 -16.97 36.12
CA ASP A 23 -3.40 -15.80 36.60
C ASP A 23 -3.18 -14.71 35.53
N ALA A 24 -3.37 -15.01 34.24
CA ALA A 24 -3.14 -14.07 33.15
C ALA A 24 -4.05 -14.29 31.93
N VAL A 25 -4.17 -13.23 31.14
CA VAL A 25 -4.76 -13.25 29.79
C VAL A 25 -3.68 -12.90 28.79
N ILE A 26 -3.50 -13.73 27.77
CA ILE A 26 -2.63 -13.40 26.64
C ILE A 26 -3.49 -12.68 25.61
N GLY A 27 -3.29 -11.36 25.48
CA GLY A 27 -3.92 -10.51 24.49
C GLY A 27 -3.00 -10.29 23.29
N LYS A 28 -3.52 -10.41 22.08
CA LYS A 28 -2.87 -9.99 20.84
C LYS A 28 -3.43 -8.66 20.38
N CYS A 29 -2.55 -7.77 19.91
CA CYS A 29 -2.97 -6.55 19.24
C CYS A 29 -3.76 -6.90 17.97
N PRO A 30 -5.00 -6.39 17.79
CA PRO A 30 -5.82 -6.73 16.62
C PRO A 30 -5.35 -6.05 15.33
N SER A 31 -4.38 -5.13 15.38
CA SER A 31 -3.86 -4.44 14.20
C SER A 31 -3.14 -5.39 13.23
N ALA A 32 -3.53 -5.33 11.96
CA ALA A 32 -2.90 -6.13 10.90
C ALA A 32 -1.39 -5.84 10.78
N GLY A 33 -0.59 -6.91 10.82
CA GLY A 33 0.88 -6.85 10.79
C GLY A 33 1.55 -6.55 12.14
N CYS A 34 0.77 -6.35 13.22
CA CYS A 34 1.32 -6.24 14.56
C CYS A 34 1.48 -7.63 15.20
N ASN A 35 2.70 -7.98 15.60
CA ASN A 35 2.99 -9.23 16.30
C ASN A 35 3.09 -9.05 17.83
N LEU A 36 2.56 -7.93 18.35
CA LEU A 36 2.57 -7.67 19.79
C LEU A 36 1.60 -8.60 20.51
N HIS A 37 2.15 -9.35 21.46
CA HIS A 37 1.41 -10.13 22.43
C HIS A 37 1.72 -9.58 23.81
N ALA A 38 0.69 -9.35 24.62
CA ALA A 38 0.81 -8.89 25.99
C ALA A 38 0.25 -9.94 26.94
N GLN A 39 0.99 -10.22 28.00
CA GLN A 39 0.49 -10.97 29.14
C GLN A 39 -0.10 -9.98 30.15
N LEU A 40 -1.41 -10.03 30.34
CA LEU A 40 -2.17 -9.10 31.16
C LEU A 40 -2.62 -9.81 32.45
N GLN A 41 -2.29 -9.23 33.59
CA GLN A 41 -2.58 -9.79 34.91
C GLN A 41 -3.68 -9.01 35.63
N PRO A 42 -4.55 -9.67 36.40
CA PRO A 42 -5.54 -9.01 37.24
C PRO A 42 -4.90 -8.01 38.23
N GLY A 43 -5.47 -6.81 38.35
CA GLY A 43 -4.97 -5.75 39.25
C GLY A 43 -3.89 -4.84 38.66
N ALA A 44 -3.29 -5.21 37.52
CA ALA A 44 -2.42 -4.32 36.76
C ALA A 44 -3.23 -3.40 35.83
N ALA A 45 -2.66 -2.25 35.46
CA ALA A 45 -3.27 -1.38 34.47
C ALA A 45 -3.33 -2.07 33.11
N ILE A 46 -4.52 -2.15 32.51
CA ILE A 46 -4.71 -2.69 31.16
C ILE A 46 -4.44 -1.56 30.16
N PRO A 47 -3.35 -1.62 29.36
CA PRO A 47 -3.10 -0.61 28.35
C PRO A 47 -4.20 -0.67 27.28
N ALA A 48 -4.80 0.47 26.97
CA ALA A 48 -5.75 0.57 25.88
C ALA A 48 -5.02 0.37 24.54
N VAL A 49 -5.46 -0.60 23.77
CA VAL A 49 -5.10 -0.78 22.37
C VAL A 49 -6.30 -0.32 21.58
N ASP A 50 -6.18 0.75 20.82
CA ASP A 50 -7.30 1.21 20.00
C ASP A 50 -7.50 0.21 18.83
N PRO A 51 -8.57 -0.62 18.85
CA PRO A 51 -8.84 -1.56 17.77
C PRO A 51 -9.31 -0.84 16.50
N GLY A 52 -9.73 0.43 16.65
CA GLY A 52 -10.27 1.32 15.63
C GLY A 52 -9.32 2.44 15.22
N CYS A 53 -8.10 2.53 15.78
CA CYS A 53 -7.01 3.22 15.14
C CYS A 53 -6.62 2.36 13.94
N ARG A 54 -7.39 2.57 12.85
CA ARG A 54 -6.80 3.03 11.61
C ARG A 54 -5.48 3.64 12.01
N ARG A 55 -4.36 3.14 11.51
CA ARG A 55 -3.26 4.06 11.25
C ARG A 55 -4.00 5.27 10.67
N ASN A 56 -4.09 6.40 11.36
CA ASN A 56 -3.89 7.63 10.64
C ASN A 56 -2.48 7.38 10.19
N PRO A 57 -2.26 6.85 8.97
CA PRO A 57 -0.91 6.92 8.49
C PRO A 57 -0.68 8.43 8.56
N ILE A 58 0.47 8.85 9.05
CA ILE A 58 0.93 10.17 8.66
C ILE A 58 1.13 10.00 7.15
N ASP A 59 0.05 10.08 6.38
CA ASP A 59 0.05 9.81 4.96
C ASP A 59 0.93 10.88 4.39
N ALA A 60 2.11 10.45 3.95
CA ALA A 60 2.99 11.35 3.27
C ALA A 60 2.28 11.78 1.99
N LYS A 61 1.84 13.04 1.94
CA LYS A 61 1.36 13.63 0.69
C LYS A 61 2.54 13.72 -0.26
N ILE A 62 2.64 12.73 -1.14
CA ILE A 62 3.60 12.70 -2.23
C ILE A 62 3.05 13.55 -3.38
N LYS A 63 3.83 14.52 -3.86
CA LYS A 63 3.47 15.33 -5.04
C LYS A 63 4.31 15.00 -6.25
N THR A 64 5.55 14.56 -6.02
CA THR A 64 6.54 14.31 -7.06
C THR A 64 7.21 12.96 -6.86
N TYR A 65 7.82 12.45 -7.93
CA TYR A 65 8.65 11.25 -7.85
C TYR A 65 9.81 11.43 -6.85
N ASP A 66 10.38 12.62 -6.77
CA ASP A 66 11.50 12.88 -5.87
C ASP A 66 11.10 12.81 -4.39
N ASP A 67 9.82 13.09 -4.06
CA ASP A 67 9.28 12.85 -2.72
C ASP A 67 9.25 11.35 -2.39
N ILE A 68 8.84 10.50 -3.35
CA ILE A 68 8.83 9.03 -3.22
C ILE A 68 10.25 8.53 -2.99
N ARG A 69 11.18 8.94 -3.87
CA ARG A 69 12.59 8.55 -3.80
C ARG A 69 13.19 8.86 -2.44
N ARG A 70 12.97 10.08 -1.93
CA ARG A 70 13.47 10.49 -0.61
C ARG A 70 12.84 9.71 0.54
N ALA A 71 11.53 9.45 0.48
CA ALA A 71 10.84 8.65 1.48
C ALA A 71 11.35 7.21 1.52
N PHE A 72 11.53 6.59 0.36
CA PHE A 72 11.98 5.21 0.23
C PHE A 72 13.44 5.06 0.65
N ARG A 73 14.32 5.96 0.20
CA ARG A 73 15.72 6.00 0.63
C ARG A 73 15.84 6.14 2.14
N LYS A 74 15.13 7.09 2.74
CA LYS A 74 15.12 7.30 4.20
C LYS A 74 14.66 6.04 4.94
N ARG A 75 13.63 5.34 4.44
CA ARG A 75 13.15 4.09 5.04
C ARG A 75 14.20 2.98 4.93
N ARG A 76 14.82 2.80 3.77
CA ARG A 76 15.91 1.84 3.55
C ARG A 76 17.06 2.08 4.52
N GLU A 77 17.51 3.33 4.64
CA GLU A 77 18.58 3.74 5.56
C GLU A 77 18.20 3.48 7.02
N ASN A 78 16.96 3.74 7.43
CA ASN A 78 16.47 3.42 8.78
C ASN A 78 16.39 1.90 9.07
N LEU A 79 16.19 1.09 8.04
CA LEU A 79 16.20 -0.37 8.15
C LEU A 79 17.60 -0.96 8.04
N LEU A 80 18.63 -0.13 7.85
CA LEU A 80 20.02 -0.53 7.66
C LEU A 80 20.23 -1.48 6.48
N LEU A 81 19.37 -1.40 5.46
CA LEU A 81 19.48 -2.20 4.24
C LEU A 81 20.42 -1.52 3.24
N THR A 82 21.32 -2.30 2.67
CA THR A 82 22.07 -1.89 1.48
C THR A 82 21.15 -1.86 0.26
N ILE A 83 21.57 -1.15 -0.80
CA ILE A 83 20.83 -1.12 -2.06
C ILE A 83 20.70 -2.54 -2.65
N ARG A 84 21.78 -3.32 -2.59
CA ARG A 84 21.82 -4.69 -3.12
C ARG A 84 20.87 -5.63 -2.40
N GLU A 85 20.86 -5.60 -1.06
CA GLU A 85 19.92 -6.41 -0.27
C GLU A 85 18.47 -6.04 -0.58
N LEU A 86 18.20 -4.74 -0.76
CA LEU A 86 16.85 -4.32 -1.11
C LEU A 86 16.44 -4.75 -2.52
N GLU A 87 17.35 -4.67 -3.50
CA GLU A 87 17.11 -5.18 -4.85
C GLU A 87 16.79 -6.67 -4.84
N GLU A 88 17.54 -7.46 -4.06
CA GLU A 88 17.32 -8.89 -3.91
C GLU A 88 15.95 -9.20 -3.27
N VAL A 89 15.61 -8.53 -2.16
CA VAL A 89 14.31 -8.70 -1.48
C VAL A 89 13.14 -8.27 -2.36
N ALA A 90 13.33 -7.24 -3.19
CA ALA A 90 12.32 -6.73 -4.11
C ALA A 90 12.21 -7.52 -5.42
N GLY A 91 13.10 -8.49 -5.67
CA GLY A 91 13.16 -9.21 -6.94
C GLY A 91 13.54 -8.31 -8.14
N LEU A 92 14.35 -7.28 -7.89
CA LEU A 92 14.77 -6.30 -8.89
C LEU A 92 16.15 -6.61 -9.46
N GLU A 93 16.39 -6.16 -10.69
CA GLU A 93 17.68 -6.29 -11.36
C GLU A 93 18.78 -5.54 -10.57
N PRO A 94 19.99 -6.09 -10.45
CA PRO A 94 21.11 -5.41 -9.79
C PRO A 94 21.40 -4.03 -10.37
N ASP A 95 21.81 -3.09 -9.50
CA ASP A 95 22.11 -1.69 -9.81
C ASP A 95 20.93 -0.87 -10.37
N LEU A 96 19.70 -1.39 -10.34
CA LEU A 96 18.51 -0.64 -10.72
C LEU A 96 18.21 0.46 -9.70
N LEU A 97 18.14 0.11 -8.41
CA LEU A 97 17.90 1.03 -7.31
C LEU A 97 19.05 2.02 -7.14
N ALA A 98 20.30 1.60 -7.40
CA ALA A 98 21.45 2.52 -7.43
C ALA A 98 21.28 3.68 -8.44
N LYS A 99 20.57 3.45 -9.55
CA LYS A 99 20.29 4.47 -10.57
C LYS A 99 19.09 5.34 -10.19
N VAL A 100 18.07 4.77 -9.54
CA VAL A 100 16.81 5.47 -9.24
C VAL A 100 16.79 6.17 -7.88
N GLU A 101 17.63 5.77 -6.92
CA GLU A 101 17.81 6.46 -5.64
C GLU A 101 18.77 7.64 -5.71
N ARG A 102 19.59 7.75 -6.76
CA ARG A 102 20.59 8.81 -6.93
C ARG A 102 19.94 10.21 -6.90
N ASP A 103 20.56 11.14 -6.18
CA ASP A 103 20.10 12.53 -6.13
C ASP A 103 20.11 13.18 -7.52
N GLY A 104 19.03 13.91 -7.84
CA GLY A 104 18.85 14.56 -9.13
C GLY A 104 18.69 13.61 -10.32
N THR A 105 18.41 12.32 -10.08
CA THR A 105 18.21 11.36 -11.17
C THR A 105 17.03 11.75 -12.05
N LYS A 106 17.23 11.68 -13.37
CA LYS A 106 16.14 11.80 -14.36
C LYS A 106 15.52 10.44 -14.70
N LYS A 107 16.05 9.34 -14.13
CA LYS A 107 15.53 8.00 -14.36
C LYS A 107 14.38 7.73 -13.39
N ILE A 108 13.18 7.75 -13.92
CA ILE A 108 11.95 7.39 -13.21
C ILE A 108 11.69 5.91 -13.51
N PRO A 109 11.60 5.03 -12.49
CA PRO A 109 11.25 3.63 -12.69
C PRO A 109 9.81 3.52 -13.22
N ASN A 110 9.50 2.39 -13.86
CA ASN A 110 8.13 2.08 -14.21
C ASN A 110 7.30 1.83 -12.93
N VAL A 111 5.97 1.78 -13.08
CA VAL A 111 5.05 1.62 -11.95
C VAL A 111 5.28 0.30 -11.22
N GLN A 112 5.54 -0.80 -11.93
CA GLN A 112 5.76 -2.11 -11.31
C GLN A 112 6.98 -2.09 -10.38
N THR A 113 8.12 -1.61 -10.87
CA THR A 113 9.34 -1.44 -10.07
C THR A 113 9.10 -0.56 -8.83
N LEU A 114 8.26 0.48 -8.96
CA LEU A 114 7.94 1.35 -7.84
C LEU A 114 7.07 0.65 -6.78
N LEU A 115 6.13 -0.21 -7.20
CA LEU A 115 5.31 -1.03 -6.30
C LEU A 115 6.16 -2.09 -5.59
N ASP A 116 7.04 -2.78 -6.32
CA ASP A 116 7.92 -3.83 -5.77
C ASP A 116 8.89 -3.22 -4.74
N TRP A 117 9.49 -2.08 -5.08
CA TRP A 117 10.35 -1.34 -4.17
C TRP A 117 9.61 -0.85 -2.91
N ALA A 118 8.38 -0.34 -3.06
CA ALA A 118 7.54 0.05 -1.92
C ALA A 118 7.23 -1.14 -1.01
N GLY A 119 6.82 -2.26 -1.60
CA GLY A 119 6.48 -3.50 -0.89
C GLY A 119 7.66 -4.05 -0.10
N ALA A 120 8.85 -4.09 -0.69
CA ALA A 120 10.07 -4.54 -0.03
C ALA A 120 10.45 -3.67 1.19
N LEU A 121 10.08 -2.39 1.19
CA LEU A 121 10.29 -1.46 2.32
C LEU A 121 9.14 -1.45 3.34
N GLY A 122 8.11 -2.27 3.12
CA GLY A 122 6.92 -2.36 3.96
C GLY A 122 5.97 -1.16 3.83
N PHE A 123 6.01 -0.46 2.69
CA PHE A 123 5.04 0.59 2.38
C PHE A 123 3.77 0.02 1.74
N GLU A 124 2.65 0.62 2.09
CA GLU A 124 1.39 0.46 1.39
C GLU A 124 1.12 1.74 0.58
N LEU A 125 0.91 1.60 -0.72
CA LEU A 125 0.56 2.71 -1.60
C LEU A 125 -0.95 2.74 -1.82
N ALA A 126 -1.58 3.85 -1.42
CA ALA A 126 -3.02 4.05 -1.54
C ALA A 126 -3.34 5.22 -2.47
N LEU A 127 -4.36 5.03 -3.33
CA LEU A 127 -4.93 6.11 -4.13
C LEU A 127 -6.05 6.77 -3.34
N ARG A 128 -6.03 8.10 -3.27
CA ARG A 128 -7.08 8.89 -2.62
C ARG A 128 -7.61 9.96 -3.57
N PRO A 129 -8.94 10.11 -3.70
CA PRO A 129 -9.52 11.22 -4.43
C PRO A 129 -9.02 12.55 -3.87
N VAL A 130 -8.57 13.44 -4.76
CA VAL A 130 -8.18 14.83 -4.48
C VAL A 130 -8.87 15.75 -5.48
N PRO A 131 -8.97 17.07 -5.22
CA PRO A 131 -9.52 18.00 -6.19
C PRO A 131 -8.84 17.86 -7.56
N MET A 132 -9.66 17.76 -8.61
CA MET A 132 -9.17 17.62 -9.98
C MET A 132 -8.52 18.92 -10.47
N THR A 133 -7.68 18.84 -11.50
CA THR A 133 -7.12 20.04 -12.13
C THR A 133 -8.21 20.89 -12.78
N PRO A 134 -8.03 22.22 -12.89
CA PRO A 134 -9.02 23.09 -13.55
C PRO A 134 -9.35 22.65 -14.98
N LEU A 135 -8.35 22.15 -15.71
CA LEU A 135 -8.53 21.62 -17.06
C LEU A 135 -9.42 20.36 -17.07
N ALA A 136 -9.23 19.45 -16.11
CA ALA A 136 -10.06 18.26 -16.00
C ALA A 136 -11.52 18.63 -15.68
N LEU A 137 -11.74 19.57 -14.75
CA LEU A 137 -13.08 20.09 -14.43
C LEU A 137 -13.73 20.75 -15.65
N ARG A 138 -13.01 21.63 -16.36
CA ARG A 138 -13.48 22.27 -17.58
C ARG A 138 -13.87 21.25 -18.65
N THR A 139 -13.01 20.26 -18.88
CA THR A 139 -13.27 19.16 -19.83
C THR A 139 -14.54 18.40 -19.47
N ILE A 140 -14.79 18.12 -18.19
CA ILE A 140 -16.02 17.45 -17.75
C ILE A 140 -17.24 18.33 -18.03
N VAL A 141 -17.18 19.63 -17.71
CA VAL A 141 -18.28 20.58 -17.93
C VAL A 141 -18.61 20.70 -19.42
N GLU A 142 -17.61 20.97 -20.28
CA GLU A 142 -17.80 21.17 -21.72
C GLU A 142 -18.31 19.92 -22.45
N THR A 143 -18.16 18.75 -21.86
CA THR A 143 -18.54 17.48 -22.47
C THR A 143 -19.76 16.84 -21.83
N ARG A 144 -20.31 17.42 -20.76
CA ARG A 144 -21.46 16.85 -20.03
C ARG A 144 -22.71 16.77 -20.90
N ASP A 145 -22.96 17.79 -21.72
CA ASP A 145 -24.08 17.82 -22.68
C ASP A 145 -23.87 16.85 -23.87
N LYS A 146 -22.65 16.33 -24.03
CA LYS A 146 -22.28 15.35 -25.07
C LYS A 146 -22.03 13.96 -24.48
N SER A 147 -22.56 13.67 -23.30
CA SER A 147 -22.35 12.42 -22.57
C SER A 147 -22.61 11.18 -23.42
N ALA A 148 -23.74 11.12 -24.13
CA ALA A 148 -24.10 10.00 -25.00
C ALA A 148 -23.08 9.76 -26.15
N ALA A 149 -22.62 10.84 -26.79
CA ALA A 149 -21.58 10.76 -27.83
C ALA A 149 -20.23 10.30 -27.24
N ARG A 150 -19.92 10.73 -26.01
CA ARG A 150 -18.71 10.28 -25.28
C ARG A 150 -18.77 8.82 -24.89
N THR A 151 -19.91 8.33 -24.41
CA THR A 151 -20.10 6.91 -24.09
C THR A 151 -19.93 6.06 -25.35
N LYS A 152 -20.53 6.48 -26.47
CA LYS A 152 -20.34 5.79 -27.77
C LYS A 152 -18.89 5.80 -28.23
N ARG A 153 -18.17 6.91 -28.03
CA ARG A 153 -16.74 7.00 -28.36
C ARG A 153 -15.89 6.10 -27.46
N MET A 154 -16.13 6.10 -26.15
CA MET A 154 -15.44 5.22 -25.21
C MET A 154 -15.64 3.75 -25.57
N THR A 155 -16.87 3.31 -25.85
CA THR A 155 -17.13 1.91 -26.23
C THR A 155 -16.45 1.53 -27.55
N LEU A 156 -16.41 2.44 -28.54
CA LEU A 156 -15.67 2.21 -29.78
C LEU A 156 -14.15 2.13 -29.55
N GLU A 157 -13.59 2.99 -28.69
CA GLU A 157 -12.16 2.99 -28.34
C GLU A 157 -11.77 1.73 -27.56
N THR A 158 -12.59 1.31 -26.60
CA THR A 158 -12.39 0.05 -25.85
C THR A 158 -12.47 -1.17 -26.78
N GLY A 159 -13.49 -1.26 -27.65
CA GLY A 159 -13.62 -2.36 -28.60
C GLY A 159 -12.52 -2.39 -29.67
N ALA A 160 -11.98 -1.23 -30.05
CA ALA A 160 -10.82 -1.15 -30.95
C ALA A 160 -9.51 -1.59 -30.26
N ALA A 161 -9.35 -1.29 -28.96
CA ALA A 161 -8.21 -1.75 -28.18
C ALA A 161 -8.23 -3.27 -27.98
N GLU A 162 -9.40 -3.86 -27.69
CA GLU A 162 -9.58 -5.31 -27.58
C GLU A 162 -9.26 -6.04 -28.88
N LYS A 163 -9.74 -5.51 -30.03
CA LYS A 163 -9.42 -6.10 -31.35
C LYS A 163 -7.93 -6.04 -31.67
N LYS A 164 -7.25 -4.94 -31.33
CA LYS A 164 -5.78 -4.83 -31.51
C LYS A 164 -5.01 -5.78 -30.58
N GLN A 165 -5.49 -5.99 -29.36
CA GLN A 165 -4.90 -6.94 -28.41
C GLN A 165 -5.01 -8.37 -28.96
N ILE A 166 -6.20 -8.79 -29.41
CA ILE A 166 -6.42 -10.12 -30.02
C ILE A 166 -5.57 -10.30 -31.28
N GLN A 167 -5.44 -9.26 -32.10
CA GLN A 167 -4.64 -9.31 -33.33
C GLN A 167 -3.13 -9.42 -33.02
N ASN A 168 -2.65 -8.76 -31.96
CA ASN A 168 -1.26 -8.88 -31.49
C ASN A 168 -0.96 -10.24 -30.85
N ASP A 169 -1.91 -10.81 -30.10
CA ASP A 169 -1.76 -12.12 -29.47
C ASP A 169 -1.76 -13.25 -30.53
N ASN A 170 -2.63 -13.14 -31.54
CA ASN A 170 -2.62 -14.05 -32.70
C ASN A 170 -1.30 -13.97 -33.49
N TRP A 171 -0.72 -12.77 -33.65
CA TRP A 171 0.59 -12.63 -34.30
C TRP A 171 1.69 -13.36 -33.54
N ARG A 172 1.73 -13.25 -32.20
CA ARG A 172 2.72 -13.93 -31.33
C ARG A 172 2.61 -15.45 -31.37
N HIS A 173 1.42 -16.01 -31.55
CA HIS A 173 1.22 -17.46 -31.71
C HIS A 173 1.60 -17.98 -33.10
N THR A 174 1.66 -17.11 -34.13
CA THR A 174 1.97 -17.51 -35.50
C THR A 174 3.46 -17.35 -35.85
N THR A 175 4.26 -16.67 -35.00
CA THR A 175 5.71 -16.46 -35.22
C THR A 175 6.62 -17.47 -34.50
N CYS A 176 6.06 -18.48 -33.85
CA CYS A 176 6.80 -19.63 -33.32
C CYS A 176 6.62 -20.85 -34.24
N ILE A 177 7.12 -20.78 -35.48
CA ILE A 177 7.46 -21.93 -36.33
C ILE A 177 8.81 -21.62 -36.99
#